data_AF-A0A7R9HC75-F1
#
_entry.id   AF-A0A7R9HC75-F1
#
_cell.length_a   1.000
_cell.length_b   1.000
_cell.length_c   1.000
_cell.angle_alpha   90.00
_cell.angle_beta   90.00
_cell.angle_gamma   90.00
#
_symmetry.space_group_name_H-M   'P 1'
#
loop_
_entity.id
_entity.type
_entity.pdbx_description
1 polymer ?
#
loop_
_entity_poly.entity_id
_entity_poly.type
_entity_poly.pdbx_seq_one_letter_code
_entity_poly.pdbx_strand_id
1 'polypeptide(L)'
;MEHLTALSVVLTEFIGESNMPNSAELMAMYGRMSVNSFNILDPEMLSVGTGIYLGASIIDHSCDPNAVAVFQGTTIFIRTLRDIPALDWDKIFISYIDLLNFPQERRKELQQTYYFLCECRRCNDVEELAGMSSVVCPNQECRAPVPVPTHVRITSSNNCAIKHFVTYGM
;
A
#
# COMPACT_ATOMS: atom_id res chain seq x y z
N MET A 1 5.49 21.11 3.63
CA MET A 1 5.64 22.38 4.35
C MET A 1 4.55 23.37 3.96
N GLU A 2 4.32 23.63 2.67
CA GLU A 2 3.26 24.56 2.21
C GLU A 2 1.85 24.22 2.74
N HIS A 3 1.45 22.94 2.69
CA HIS A 3 0.15 22.50 3.23
C HIS A 3 -0.02 22.77 4.72
N LEU A 4 1.04 22.63 5.52
CA LEU A 4 0.98 22.89 6.96
C LEU A 4 0.82 24.39 7.24
N THR A 5 1.51 25.23 6.49
CA THR A 5 1.38 26.69 6.61
C THR A 5 -0.04 27.12 6.27
N ALA A 6 -0.61 26.62 5.17
CA ALA A 6 -2.00 26.90 4.80
C ALA A 6 -2.98 26.43 5.90
N LEU A 7 -2.79 25.21 6.42
CA LEU A 7 -3.60 24.69 7.52
C LEU A 7 -3.49 25.56 8.78
N SER A 8 -2.28 26.01 9.12
CA SER A 8 -2.06 26.87 10.29
C SER A 8 -2.83 28.19 10.19
N VAL A 9 -2.83 28.82 9.00
CA VAL A 9 -3.57 30.08 8.77
C VAL A 9 -5.06 29.85 8.94
N VAL A 10 -5.60 28.81 8.31
CA VAL A 10 -7.03 28.48 8.41
C VAL A 10 -7.41 28.16 9.85
N LEU A 11 -6.66 27.31 10.54
CA LEU A 11 -6.95 26.97 11.94
C LEU A 11 -6.93 28.20 12.83
N THR A 12 -5.98 29.12 12.63
CA THR A 12 -5.92 30.37 13.40
C THR A 12 -7.19 31.20 13.24
N GLU A 13 -7.78 31.24 12.04
CA GLU A 13 -9.05 31.93 11.79
C GLU A 13 -10.23 31.26 12.52
N PHE A 14 -10.26 29.93 12.59
CA PHE A 14 -11.36 29.18 13.20
C PHE A 14 -11.29 29.07 14.73
N ILE A 15 -10.09 28.87 15.28
CA ILE A 15 -9.92 28.61 16.73
C ILE A 15 -9.28 29.79 17.47
N GLY A 16 -8.76 30.79 16.76
CA GLY A 16 -8.09 31.97 17.33
C GLY A 16 -6.64 31.70 17.75
N GLU A 17 -5.80 32.74 17.66
CA GLU A 17 -4.35 32.66 17.96
C GLU A 17 -4.04 32.11 19.35
N SER A 18 -4.85 32.46 20.36
CA SER A 18 -4.62 32.02 21.75
C SER A 18 -4.83 30.52 21.97
N ASN A 19 -5.61 29.87 21.10
CA ASN A 19 -5.88 28.43 21.15
C ASN A 19 -5.01 27.63 20.18
N MET A 20 -4.16 28.31 19.40
CA MET A 20 -3.27 27.63 18.47
C MET A 20 -2.17 26.88 19.23
N PRO A 21 -1.95 25.59 18.90
CA PRO A 21 -0.77 24.88 19.35
C PRO A 21 0.49 25.57 18.86
N ASN A 22 1.61 25.36 19.55
CA ASN A 22 2.88 25.83 19.02
C ASN A 22 3.26 25.06 17.74
N SER A 23 4.25 25.56 16.99
CA SER A 23 4.63 25.00 15.70
C SER A 23 5.07 23.52 15.77
N ALA A 24 5.74 23.11 16.85
CA ALA A 24 6.18 21.73 17.04
C ALA A 24 4.98 20.80 17.31
N GLU A 25 4.04 21.23 18.16
CA GLU A 25 2.81 20.48 18.45
C GLU A 25 1.93 20.35 17.20
N LEU A 26 1.76 21.44 16.46
CA LEU A 26 0.98 21.46 15.21
C LEU A 26 1.60 20.53 14.16
N MET A 27 2.92 20.59 13.98
CA MET A 27 3.64 19.70 13.07
C MET A 27 3.48 18.23 13.49
N ALA A 28 3.60 17.93 14.78
CA ALA A 28 3.45 16.57 15.29
C ALA A 28 2.01 16.05 15.10
N MET A 29 1.00 16.89 15.32
CA MET A 29 -0.39 16.54 15.05
C MET A 29 -0.61 16.29 13.56
N TYR A 30 -0.18 17.21 12.70
CA TYR A 30 -0.28 17.06 11.25
C TYR A 30 0.36 15.76 10.77
N GLY A 31 1.59 15.46 11.20
CA GLY A 31 2.27 14.22 10.84
C GLY A 31 1.50 12.97 11.27
N ARG A 32 0.97 12.95 12.50
CA ARG A 32 0.10 11.85 12.97
C ARG A 32 -1.15 11.72 12.12
N MET A 33 -1.81 12.82 11.78
CA MET A 33 -2.99 12.80 10.91
C MET A 33 -2.64 12.27 9.52
N SER A 34 -1.54 12.70 8.92
CA SER A 34 -1.13 12.29 7.56
C SER A 34 -0.89 10.79 7.42
N VAL A 35 -0.38 10.13 8.46
CA VAL A 35 -0.02 8.69 8.40
C VAL A 35 -1.03 7.76 9.08
N ASN A 36 -2.00 8.28 9.84
CA ASN A 36 -2.99 7.48 10.57
C ASN A 36 -4.45 7.71 10.15
N SER A 37 -4.70 8.60 9.18
CA SER A 37 -6.05 8.85 8.69
C SER A 37 -6.49 7.76 7.71
N PHE A 38 -7.79 7.47 7.72
CA PHE A 38 -8.43 6.52 6.82
C PHE A 38 -9.35 7.26 5.86
N ASN A 39 -9.36 6.85 4.60
CA ASN A 39 -10.41 7.24 3.65
C ASN A 39 -11.67 6.42 3.96
N ILE A 40 -12.75 7.12 4.27
CA ILE A 40 -14.06 6.52 4.51
C ILE A 40 -14.67 6.24 3.15
N LEU A 41 -15.00 4.97 2.90
CA LEU A 41 -15.49 4.50 1.61
C LEU A 41 -17.00 4.22 1.67
N ASP A 42 -17.71 4.53 0.59
CA ASP A 42 -19.07 4.06 0.36
C ASP A 42 -19.10 2.60 -0.14
N PRO A 43 -20.29 1.97 -0.32
CA PRO A 43 -20.39 0.60 -0.83
C PRO A 43 -19.76 0.38 -2.20
N GLU A 44 -19.62 1.43 -3.01
CA GLU A 44 -18.98 1.43 -4.33
C GLU A 44 -17.46 1.65 -4.25
N MET A 45 -16.89 1.66 -3.04
CA MET A 45 -15.46 1.91 -2.75
C MET A 45 -14.98 3.32 -3.12
N LEU A 46 -15.88 4.29 -3.20
CA LEU A 46 -15.53 5.69 -3.44
C LEU A 46 -15.29 6.41 -2.10
N SER A 47 -14.23 7.22 -2.06
CA SER A 47 -13.91 8.03 -0.88
C SER A 47 -14.93 9.14 -0.70
N VAL A 48 -15.68 9.10 0.39
CA VAL A 48 -16.67 10.12 0.77
C VAL A 48 -16.18 11.05 1.88
N GLY A 49 -15.03 10.74 2.49
CA GLY A 49 -14.41 11.59 3.50
C GLY A 49 -13.16 10.97 4.11
N THR A 50 -12.60 11.63 5.12
CA THR A 50 -11.42 11.16 5.85
C THR A 50 -11.73 11.16 7.34
N GLY A 51 -11.30 10.12 8.05
CA GLY A 51 -11.49 9.96 9.49
C GLY A 51 -10.25 9.46 10.20
N ILE A 52 -10.14 9.77 11.49
CA ILE A 52 -9.08 9.24 12.35
C ILE A 52 -9.70 8.24 13.32
N TYR A 53 -9.20 7.01 13.29
CA TYR A 53 -9.73 5.88 14.04
C TYR A 53 -8.66 5.32 14.95
N LEU A 54 -8.49 5.92 16.13
CA LEU A 54 -7.38 5.62 17.04
C LEU A 54 -7.18 4.12 17.31
N GLY A 55 -8.28 3.36 17.46
CA GLY A 55 -8.21 1.91 17.67
C GLY A 55 -7.80 1.10 16.44
N ALA A 56 -8.07 1.59 15.23
CA ALA A 56 -7.66 0.94 13.98
C ALA A 56 -6.28 1.42 13.50
N SER A 57 -5.84 2.60 13.91
CA SER A 57 -4.52 3.18 13.56
C SER A 57 -3.33 2.39 14.12
N ILE A 58 -3.55 1.37 14.97
CA ILE A 58 -2.50 0.47 15.46
C ILE A 58 -2.18 -0.67 14.49
N ILE A 59 -3.05 -0.90 13.49
CA ILE A 59 -3.00 -2.11 12.65
C ILE A 59 -2.04 -1.88 11.51
N ASP A 60 -0.96 -2.65 11.47
CA ASP A 60 0.09 -2.50 10.47
C ASP A 60 -0.31 -2.93 9.04
N HIS A 61 0.53 -2.49 8.10
CA HIS A 61 0.37 -2.82 6.70
C HIS A 61 0.91 -4.21 6.34
N SER A 62 0.22 -4.91 5.43
CA SER A 62 0.79 -5.97 4.60
C SER A 62 0.19 -5.92 3.19
N CYS A 63 1.02 -6.16 2.15
CA CYS A 63 0.49 -6.38 0.80
C CYS A 63 -0.23 -7.73 0.67
N ASP A 64 -0.05 -8.64 1.64
CA ASP A 64 -0.81 -9.88 1.84
C ASP A 64 -1.65 -9.74 3.14
N PRO A 65 -2.67 -8.88 3.17
CA PRO A 65 -3.39 -8.57 4.39
C PRO A 65 -4.23 -9.76 4.84
N ASN A 66 -4.47 -9.88 6.15
CA ASN A 66 -5.38 -10.88 6.71
C ASN A 66 -6.69 -10.28 7.23
N ALA A 67 -6.83 -8.96 7.16
CA ALA A 67 -8.05 -8.22 7.44
C ALA A 67 -8.27 -7.07 6.45
N VAL A 68 -9.47 -6.53 6.45
CA VAL A 68 -9.88 -5.35 5.66
C VAL A 68 -10.66 -4.38 6.53
N ALA A 69 -10.40 -3.08 6.33
CA ALA A 69 -11.23 -2.02 6.89
C ALA A 69 -12.43 -1.76 5.97
N VAL A 70 -13.64 -1.83 6.52
CA VAL A 70 -14.89 -1.47 5.84
C VAL A 70 -15.67 -0.48 6.69
N PHE A 71 -16.58 0.26 6.08
CA PHE A 71 -17.30 1.34 6.76
C PHE A 71 -18.81 1.12 6.70
N GLN A 72 -19.49 1.48 7.79
CA GLN A 72 -20.95 1.69 7.81
C GLN A 72 -21.20 3.11 8.34
N GLY A 73 -21.53 4.02 7.42
CA GLY A 73 -21.47 5.45 7.71
C GLY A 73 -20.05 5.84 8.14
N THR A 74 -19.91 6.47 9.30
CA THR A 74 -18.59 6.86 9.85
C THR A 74 -17.98 5.80 10.78
N THR A 75 -18.63 4.65 10.98
CA THR A 75 -18.10 3.59 11.84
C THR A 75 -17.22 2.63 11.04
N ILE A 76 -15.99 2.42 11.50
CA ILE A 76 -15.05 1.47 10.92
C ILE A 76 -15.27 0.06 11.50
N PHE A 77 -15.18 -0.94 10.64
CA PHE A 77 -15.17 -2.35 10.99
C PHE A 77 -13.93 -3.00 10.40
N ILE A 78 -13.18 -3.71 11.23
CA ILE A 78 -12.07 -4.56 10.77
C ILE A 78 -12.60 -5.98 10.64
N ARG A 79 -12.58 -6.51 9.42
CA ARG A 79 -13.08 -7.85 9.11
C ARG A 79 -11.93 -8.74 8.65
N THR A 80 -11.84 -9.94 9.21
CA THR A 80 -10.83 -10.92 8.81
C THR A 80 -11.15 -11.48 7.43
N LEU A 81 -10.13 -11.67 6.60
CA LEU A 81 -10.23 -12.25 5.26
C LEU A 81 -10.03 -13.76 5.25
N ARG A 82 -9.58 -14.31 6.39
CA ARG A 82 -9.29 -15.73 6.63
C ARG A 82 -9.46 -16.02 8.12
N ASP A 83 -9.58 -17.28 8.48
CA ASP A 83 -9.66 -17.69 9.88
C ASP A 83 -8.38 -17.30 10.62
N ILE A 84 -8.54 -16.73 11.82
CA ILE A 84 -7.44 -16.34 12.70
C ILE A 84 -7.59 -17.12 14.01
N PRO A 85 -6.59 -17.92 14.42
CA PRO A 85 -6.71 -18.81 15.58
C PRO A 85 -7.01 -18.10 16.90
N ALA A 86 -6.51 -16.88 17.06
CA ALA A 86 -6.73 -16.03 18.22
C ALA A 86 -6.61 -14.56 17.81
N LEU A 87 -7.36 -13.67 18.49
CA LEU A 87 -7.26 -12.24 18.25
C LEU A 87 -5.98 -11.70 18.90
N ASP A 88 -5.04 -11.29 18.04
CA ASP A 88 -3.79 -10.63 18.40
C ASP A 88 -3.56 -9.49 17.42
N TRP A 89 -3.75 -8.25 17.86
CA TRP A 89 -3.72 -7.06 17.00
C TRP A 89 -2.36 -6.85 16.33
N ASP A 90 -1.27 -7.29 16.95
CA ASP A 90 0.09 -7.22 16.38
C ASP A 90 0.28 -8.19 15.19
N LYS A 91 -0.68 -9.12 15.00
CA LYS A 91 -0.71 -10.08 13.90
C LYS A 91 -1.84 -9.82 12.90
N ILE A 92 -2.59 -8.73 13.07
CA ILE A 92 -3.59 -8.29 12.10
C ILE A 92 -2.95 -7.29 11.16
N PHE A 93 -3.16 -7.48 9.86
CA PHE A 93 -2.63 -6.59 8.84
C PHE A 93 -3.72 -6.21 7.84
N ILE A 94 -3.77 -4.92 7.52
CA ILE A 94 -4.61 -4.35 6.45
C ILE A 94 -3.74 -3.84 5.30
N SER A 95 -4.34 -3.54 4.15
CA SER A 95 -3.64 -2.78 3.11
C SER A 95 -3.83 -1.28 3.33
N TYR A 96 -2.76 -0.50 3.16
CA TYR A 96 -2.80 0.97 3.19
C TYR A 96 -2.91 1.57 1.79
N ILE A 97 -2.71 0.75 0.77
CA ILE A 97 -2.54 1.13 -0.63
C ILE A 97 -3.27 0.16 -1.54
N ASP A 98 -3.35 0.49 -2.83
CA ASP A 98 -3.82 -0.45 -3.85
C ASP A 98 -2.82 -1.61 -4.03
N LEU A 99 -3.34 -2.83 -4.13
CA LEU A 99 -2.58 -4.07 -4.24
C LEU A 99 -2.34 -4.53 -5.69
N LEU A 100 -2.93 -3.84 -6.68
CA LEU A 100 -2.81 -4.16 -8.11
C LEU A 100 -1.46 -3.76 -8.72
N ASN A 101 -0.75 -2.81 -8.12
CA ASN A 101 0.55 -2.34 -8.58
C ASN A 101 1.68 -3.35 -8.33
N PHE A 102 2.81 -3.20 -9.04
CA PHE A 102 3.98 -4.05 -8.87
C PHE A 102 4.64 -3.88 -7.48
N PRO A 103 5.35 -4.89 -6.95
CA PRO A 103 6.02 -4.80 -5.65
C PRO A 103 6.90 -3.54 -5.47
N GLN A 104 7.60 -3.12 -6.52
CA GLN A 104 8.46 -1.93 -6.50
C GLN A 104 7.65 -0.64 -6.36
N GLU A 105 6.50 -0.56 -7.05
CA GLU A 105 5.60 0.58 -7.01
C GLU A 105 4.90 0.68 -5.65
N ARG A 106 4.41 -0.46 -5.12
CA ARG A 106 3.84 -0.56 -3.77
C ARG A 106 4.83 -0.07 -2.71
N ARG A 107 6.09 -0.54 -2.76
CA ARG A 107 7.16 -0.09 -1.84
C ARG A 107 7.46 1.40 -1.99
N LYS A 108 7.48 1.91 -3.22
CA LYS A 108 7.70 3.33 -3.48
C LYS A 108 6.59 4.18 -2.86
N GLU A 109 5.33 3.80 -3.06
CA GLU A 109 4.18 4.49 -2.48
C GLU A 109 4.22 4.47 -0.94
N LEU A 110 4.47 3.30 -0.33
CA LEU A 110 4.60 3.17 1.12
C LEU A 110 5.75 3.99 1.69
N GLN A 111 6.91 3.99 1.05
CA GLN A 111 8.06 4.77 1.49
C GLN A 111 7.81 6.28 1.37
N GLN A 112 7.08 6.73 0.35
CA GLN A 112 6.77 8.14 0.14
C GLN A 112 5.70 8.66 1.09
N THR A 113 4.71 7.83 1.43
CA THR A 113 3.53 8.25 2.21
C THR A 113 3.65 7.90 3.69
N TYR A 114 4.20 6.73 4.01
CA TYR A 114 4.26 6.15 5.36
C TYR A 114 5.69 5.93 5.88
N TYR A 115 6.70 6.26 5.06
CA TYR A 115 8.11 6.29 5.47
C TYR A 115 8.72 4.96 5.90
N PHE A 116 8.16 3.83 5.45
CA PHE A 116 8.72 2.49 5.71
C PHE A 116 8.83 1.65 4.44
N LEU A 117 9.68 0.61 4.51
CA LEU A 117 9.85 -0.39 3.47
C LEU A 117 9.05 -1.66 3.82
N CYS A 118 8.13 -2.08 2.95
CA CYS A 118 7.39 -3.32 3.17
C CYS A 118 8.21 -4.57 2.80
N GLU A 119 8.30 -5.50 3.75
CA GLU A 119 9.00 -6.78 3.64
C GLU A 119 8.07 -8.00 3.73
N CYS A 120 6.76 -7.80 3.51
CA CYS A 120 5.80 -8.91 3.54
C CYS A 120 6.05 -9.94 2.42
N ARG A 121 5.43 -11.13 2.55
CA ARG A 121 5.56 -12.24 1.61
C ARG A 121 5.41 -11.81 0.15
N ARG A 122 4.33 -11.09 -0.18
CA ARG A 122 4.04 -10.64 -1.57
C ARG A 122 5.06 -9.64 -2.12
N CYS A 123 5.72 -8.85 -1.28
CA CYS A 123 6.77 -7.93 -1.72
C CYS A 123 8.11 -8.64 -1.97
N ASN A 124 8.29 -9.84 -1.41
CA ASN A 124 9.49 -10.67 -1.54
C ASN A 124 9.26 -11.90 -2.44
N ASP A 125 8.06 -12.06 -2.99
CA ASP A 125 7.70 -13.19 -3.85
C ASP A 125 8.22 -12.96 -5.27
N VAL A 126 9.26 -13.72 -5.64
CA VAL A 126 9.89 -13.67 -6.96
C VAL A 126 8.95 -14.21 -8.04
N GLU A 127 8.09 -15.17 -7.70
CA GLU A 127 7.13 -15.76 -8.64
C GLU A 127 6.00 -14.78 -8.95
N GLU A 128 5.50 -14.04 -7.94
CA GLU A 128 4.52 -12.97 -8.16
C GLU A 128 5.09 -11.91 -9.11
N LEU A 129 6.31 -11.44 -8.86
CA LEU A 129 6.96 -10.45 -9.72
C LEU A 129 7.13 -10.96 -11.15
N ALA A 130 7.60 -12.20 -11.30
CA ALA A 130 7.75 -12.83 -12.61
C ALA A 130 6.40 -12.97 -13.31
N GLY A 131 5.36 -13.41 -12.61
CA GLY A 131 4.02 -13.59 -13.15
C GLY A 131 3.38 -12.28 -13.61
N MET A 132 3.47 -11.21 -12.81
CA MET A 132 2.93 -9.89 -13.15
C MET A 132 3.64 -9.23 -14.35
N SER A 133 4.91 -9.59 -14.59
CA SER A 133 5.71 -9.07 -15.71
C SER A 133 5.79 -10.06 -16.88
N SER A 134 5.01 -11.14 -16.87
CA SER A 134 5.05 -12.16 -17.92
C SER A 134 3.97 -11.97 -18.98
N VAL A 135 4.29 -12.39 -20.20
CA VAL A 135 3.33 -12.60 -21.27
C VAL A 135 3.17 -14.09 -21.56
N VAL A 136 2.06 -14.48 -22.20
CA VAL A 136 1.87 -15.87 -22.61
C VAL A 136 2.82 -16.19 -23.76
N CYS A 137 3.47 -17.35 -23.70
CA CYS A 137 4.28 -17.84 -24.82
C CYS A 137 3.45 -17.87 -26.12
N PRO A 138 3.97 -17.34 -27.25
CA PRO A 138 3.21 -17.28 -28.51
C PRO A 138 3.03 -18.64 -29.19
N ASN A 139 3.73 -19.68 -28.72
CA ASN A 139 3.54 -21.04 -29.21
C ASN A 139 2.17 -21.58 -28.77
N GLN A 140 1.31 -21.97 -29.70
CA GLN A 140 -0.04 -22.45 -29.39
C GLN A 140 -0.06 -23.74 -28.55
N GLU A 141 1.02 -24.54 -28.59
CA GLU A 141 1.18 -25.76 -27.79
C GLU A 141 1.80 -25.49 -26.40
N CYS A 142 2.27 -24.26 -26.14
CA CYS A 142 2.88 -23.88 -24.87
C CYS A 142 2.26 -22.59 -24.32
N ARG A 143 1.58 -22.67 -23.18
CA ARG A 143 0.96 -21.51 -22.52
C ARG A 143 1.75 -21.03 -21.31
N ALA A 144 3.03 -21.38 -21.21
CA ALA A 144 3.88 -20.99 -20.09
C ALA A 144 4.08 -19.47 -20.06
N PRO A 145 4.22 -18.88 -18.85
CA PRO A 145 4.57 -17.47 -18.71
C PRO A 145 6.01 -17.21 -19.17
N VAL A 146 6.19 -16.17 -19.97
CA VAL A 146 7.50 -15.68 -20.43
C VAL A 146 7.74 -14.31 -19.79
N PRO A 147 8.70 -14.17 -18.87
CA PRO A 147 9.04 -12.89 -18.25
C PRO A 147 9.45 -11.87 -19.31
N VAL A 148 8.88 -10.67 -19.26
CA VAL A 148 9.29 -9.55 -20.12
C VAL A 148 10.38 -8.76 -19.39
N PRO A 149 11.63 -8.71 -19.90
CA PRO A 149 12.67 -7.91 -19.26
C PRO A 149 12.29 -6.43 -19.26
N THR A 150 12.46 -5.75 -18.13
CA THR A 150 12.23 -4.30 -18.00
C THR A 150 13.18 -3.47 -18.88
N HIS A 151 14.31 -4.05 -19.30
CA HIS A 151 15.20 -3.51 -20.33
C HIS A 151 15.88 -4.65 -21.12
N VAL A 152 15.77 -4.62 -22.47
CA VAL A 152 16.48 -5.39 -23.53
C VAL A 152 15.59 -6.28 -24.43
N ARG A 153 15.91 -6.17 -25.73
CA ARG A 153 15.23 -6.70 -26.93
C ARG A 153 14.94 -8.20 -26.87
N ILE A 154 13.70 -8.56 -27.24
CA ILE A 154 13.27 -9.92 -27.54
C ILE A 154 14.13 -10.43 -28.71
N THR A 155 15.04 -11.36 -28.44
CA THR A 155 15.63 -12.19 -29.49
C THR A 155 14.80 -13.46 -29.61
N SER A 156 14.32 -13.71 -30.83
CA SER A 156 13.58 -14.92 -31.20
C SER A 156 14.50 -16.14 -31.05
N SER A 157 14.45 -16.81 -29.89
CA SER A 157 15.07 -18.13 -29.74
C SER A 157 13.99 -19.19 -29.94
N ASN A 158 14.14 -20.01 -30.98
CA ASN A 158 13.22 -21.09 -31.36
C ASN A 158 13.25 -22.30 -30.40
N ASN A 159 13.77 -22.17 -29.18
CA ASN A 159 13.81 -23.26 -28.21
C ASN A 159 13.03 -22.88 -26.95
N CYS A 160 11.92 -23.56 -26.75
CA CYS A 160 11.01 -23.48 -25.60
C CYS A 160 11.62 -24.12 -24.34
N ALA A 161 12.91 -23.91 -24.09
CA ALA A 161 13.54 -24.28 -22.84
C ALA A 161 13.71 -22.99 -22.05
N ILE A 162 12.84 -22.78 -21.06
CA ILE A 162 13.03 -21.81 -19.98
C ILE A 162 14.36 -22.17 -19.30
N LYS A 163 15.48 -21.65 -19.83
CA LYS A 163 16.76 -21.72 -19.14
C LYS A 163 16.76 -20.58 -18.16
N HIS A 164 16.68 -20.94 -16.89
CA HIS A 164 16.99 -20.11 -15.72
C HIS A 164 17.86 -18.91 -16.09
N PHE A 165 17.30 -17.70 -16.00
CA PHE A 165 18.09 -16.49 -16.09
C PHE A 165 18.87 -16.35 -14.77
N VAL A 166 20.16 -16.66 -14.85
CA VAL A 166 21.15 -16.27 -13.85
C VAL A 166 21.29 -14.74 -13.95
N THR A 167 20.91 -14.03 -12.90
CA THR A 167 21.17 -12.60 -12.76
C THR A 167 22.68 -12.37 -12.66
N TYR A 168 23.30 -11.78 -13.67
CA TYR A 168 24.60 -11.14 -13.49
C TYR A 168 24.38 -9.75 -12.92
N GLY A 169 24.89 -9.54 -11.70
CA GLY A 169 24.90 -8.24 -11.04
C GLY A 169 26.01 -7.32 -11.55
N MET A 170 25.71 -6.03 -11.45
CA MET A 170 26.51 -4.82 -11.70
C MET A 170 26.93 -4.53 -13.15
#